data_AF-A0A177P1X4-F1
#
_entry.id   AF-A0A177P1X4-F1
#
_cell.length_a   1.000
_cell.length_b   1.000
_cell.length_c   1.000
_cell.angle_alpha   90.00
_cell.angle_beta   90.00
_cell.angle_gamma   90.00
#
_symmetry.space_group_name_H-M   'P 1'
#
loop_
_entity.id
_entity.type
_entity.pdbx_description
1 polymer ?
#
loop_
_entity_poly.entity_id
_entity_poly.type
_entity_poly.pdbx_seq_one_letter_code
_entity_poly.pdbx_strand_id
1 'polypeptide(L)'
;MHEHEQAGDVRAVPAQMLERGFRLLVLREFRAADQPPALALIQQTILRDVHRVHRHGVSFGCTFLPQIMQWLIDLLGRPSLHPPDYPASPAYRNPAWPSFHWRPESRLWEEGVETVEWHVDVIFADSASFDAFVARWRDCLTEVGAPGDAADASKAAL
;
A
#
# COMPACT_ATOMS: atom_id res chain seq x y z
N MET A 1 -4.36 16.66 -19.23
CA MET A 1 -5.83 16.68 -19.06
C MET A 1 -6.13 15.59 -18.06
N HIS A 2 -6.52 15.94 -16.82
CA HIS A 2 -6.81 14.94 -15.80
C HIS A 2 -8.12 14.26 -16.16
N GLU A 3 -8.07 12.98 -16.52
CA GLU A 3 -9.28 12.16 -16.63
C GLU A 3 -9.94 12.14 -15.26
N HIS A 4 -11.22 12.52 -15.18
CA HIS A 4 -11.96 12.42 -13.93
C HIS A 4 -12.13 10.93 -13.59
N GLU A 5 -11.87 10.53 -12.35
CA GLU A 5 -12.19 9.18 -11.87
C GLU A 5 -13.70 8.95 -12.05
N GLN A 6 -14.08 7.78 -12.57
CA GLN A 6 -15.48 7.35 -12.68
C GLN A 6 -15.84 6.40 -11.54
N ALA A 7 -17.12 6.32 -11.17
CA ALA A 7 -17.58 5.31 -10.22
C ALA A 7 -17.17 3.90 -10.67
N GLY A 8 -16.46 3.18 -9.80
CA GLY A 8 -15.93 1.86 -10.15
C GLY A 8 -14.49 1.86 -10.67
N ASP A 9 -13.83 3.02 -10.77
CA ASP A 9 -12.42 3.08 -11.13
C ASP A 9 -11.58 2.33 -10.08
N VAL A 10 -10.63 1.53 -10.55
CA VAL A 10 -9.70 0.73 -9.74
C VAL A 10 -8.24 1.04 -10.06
N ARG A 11 -8.01 2.10 -10.84
CA ARG A 11 -6.66 2.57 -11.17
C ARG A 11 -5.92 3.02 -9.93
N ALA A 12 -4.61 2.84 -9.96
CA ALA A 12 -3.72 3.35 -8.94
C ALA A 12 -3.79 4.88 -8.92
N VAL A 13 -4.07 5.44 -7.74
CA VAL A 13 -3.99 6.88 -7.52
C VAL A 13 -2.62 7.24 -6.94
N PRO A 14 -2.07 8.43 -7.25
CA PRO A 14 -0.81 8.88 -6.65
C PRO A 14 -0.92 8.91 -5.12
N ALA A 15 0.19 8.64 -4.46
CA ALA A 15 0.28 8.75 -3.01
C ALA A 15 0.02 10.19 -2.56
N GLN A 16 -0.83 10.37 -1.55
CA GLN A 16 -0.99 11.67 -0.91
C GLN A 16 0.16 11.88 0.08
N MET A 17 0.97 12.90 -0.14
CA MET A 17 2.08 13.24 0.75
C MET A 17 1.57 13.78 2.09
N LEU A 18 2.17 13.30 3.18
CA LEU A 18 1.96 13.75 4.55
C LEU A 18 3.26 14.40 5.08
N GLU A 19 3.21 14.99 6.27
CA GLU A 19 4.35 15.68 6.88
C GLU A 19 5.58 14.78 7.07
N ARG A 20 5.38 13.52 7.45
CA ARG A 20 6.45 12.53 7.71
C ARG A 20 6.12 11.16 7.12
N GLY A 21 5.47 11.17 5.95
CA GLY A 21 4.92 9.95 5.39
C GLY A 21 4.06 10.19 4.17
N PHE A 22 3.31 9.18 3.80
CA PHE A 22 2.38 9.25 2.68
C PHE A 22 1.19 8.34 2.92
N ARG A 23 0.09 8.64 2.24
CA ARG A 23 -1.13 7.86 2.23
C ARG A 23 -1.31 7.21 0.86
N LEU A 24 -1.67 5.93 0.89
CA LEU A 24 -2.05 5.18 -0.30
C LEU A 24 -3.51 4.74 -0.18
N LEU A 25 -4.24 4.79 -1.28
CA LEU A 25 -5.52 4.10 -1.41
C LEU A 25 -5.24 2.66 -1.87
N VAL A 26 -5.54 1.67 -1.01
CA VAL A 26 -5.16 0.27 -1.26
C VAL A 26 -6.35 -0.56 -1.76
N LEU A 27 -7.56 -0.25 -1.32
CA LEU A 27 -8.74 -1.03 -1.63
C LEU A 27 -9.98 -0.13 -1.73
N ARG A 28 -10.85 -0.44 -2.68
CA ARG A 28 -12.24 0.05 -2.73
C ARG A 28 -13.20 -1.10 -2.44
N GLU A 29 -14.07 -0.90 -1.47
CA GLU A 29 -15.19 -1.79 -1.16
C GLU A 29 -16.47 -1.19 -1.73
N PHE A 30 -17.10 -1.89 -2.66
CA PHE A 30 -18.38 -1.50 -3.27
C PHE A 30 -19.52 -2.15 -2.50
N ARG A 31 -20.45 -1.32 -2.03
CA ARG A 31 -21.62 -1.77 -1.29
C ARG A 31 -22.86 -1.64 -2.17
N ALA A 32 -23.59 -2.73 -2.30
CA ALA A 32 -24.90 -2.76 -2.94
C ALA A 32 -25.91 -3.38 -1.97
N ALA A 33 -27.15 -2.89 -1.99
CA ALA A 33 -28.22 -3.49 -1.22
C ALA A 33 -28.41 -4.96 -1.61
N ASP A 34 -28.62 -5.82 -0.61
CA ASP A 34 -28.91 -7.25 -0.77
C ASP A 34 -27.81 -8.08 -1.49
N GLN A 35 -26.58 -7.56 -1.56
CA GLN A 35 -25.43 -8.27 -2.13
C GLN A 35 -24.23 -8.24 -1.18
N PRO A 36 -23.35 -9.28 -1.20
CA PRO A 36 -22.08 -9.20 -0.51
C PRO A 36 -21.21 -8.08 -1.08
N PRO A 37 -20.38 -7.39 -0.26
CA PRO A 37 -19.49 -6.35 -0.76
C PRO A 37 -18.53 -6.87 -1.83
N ALA A 38 -18.40 -6.12 -2.92
CA ALA A 38 -17.36 -6.38 -3.93
C ALA A 38 -16.08 -5.62 -3.56
N LEU A 39 -14.93 -6.26 -3.72
CA LEU A 39 -13.63 -5.73 -3.30
C LEU A 39 -12.75 -5.52 -4.53
N ALA A 40 -12.24 -4.31 -4.71
CA ALA A 40 -11.25 -3.98 -5.71
C ALA A 40 -9.92 -3.59 -5.04
N LEU A 41 -8.91 -4.42 -5.23
CA LEU A 41 -7.55 -4.12 -4.78
C LEU A 41 -6.88 -3.17 -5.78
N ILE A 42 -6.34 -2.07 -5.28
CA ILE A 42 -5.63 -1.09 -6.07
C ILE A 42 -4.15 -1.43 -6.04
N GLN A 43 -3.59 -1.74 -7.20
CA GLN A 43 -2.18 -2.08 -7.34
C GLN A 43 -1.30 -0.90 -6.90
N GLN A 44 -0.39 -1.16 -5.97
CA GLN A 44 0.59 -0.19 -5.49
C GLN A 44 1.98 -0.57 -6.00
N THR A 45 2.77 0.41 -6.42
CA THR A 45 4.16 0.22 -6.88
C THR A 45 5.17 0.18 -5.71
N ILE A 46 4.70 0.34 -4.47
CA ILE A 46 5.55 0.45 -3.28
C ILE A 46 5.27 -0.65 -2.24
N LEU A 47 4.06 -1.22 -2.26
CA LEU A 47 3.63 -2.29 -1.36
C LEU A 47 3.57 -3.61 -2.11
N ARG A 48 3.80 -4.71 -1.39
CA ARG A 48 3.54 -6.03 -1.94
C ARG A 48 2.06 -6.23 -2.21
N ASP A 49 1.80 -6.92 -3.30
CA ASP A 49 0.46 -7.32 -3.67
C ASP A 49 -0.11 -8.35 -2.68
N VAL A 50 -1.41 -8.25 -2.42
CA VAL A 50 -2.12 -8.94 -1.35
C VAL A 50 -2.63 -10.26 -1.88
N HIS A 51 -1.77 -11.28 -1.85
CA HIS A 51 -2.08 -12.60 -2.42
C HIS A 51 -2.97 -13.49 -1.52
N ARG A 52 -3.41 -13.02 -0.35
CA ARG A 52 -4.23 -13.83 0.58
C ARG A 52 -5.36 -13.04 1.23
N VAL A 53 -6.56 -13.21 0.67
CA VAL A 53 -7.82 -12.93 1.36
C VAL A 53 -8.08 -14.11 2.32
N HIS A 54 -8.01 -13.89 3.63
CA HIS A 54 -8.32 -14.92 4.62
C HIS A 54 -9.82 -14.93 4.92
N ARG A 55 -10.38 -16.13 5.15
CA ARG A 55 -11.81 -16.35 5.47
C ARG A 55 -12.33 -15.64 6.74
N HIS A 56 -11.43 -15.10 7.56
CA HIS A 56 -11.71 -14.48 8.87
C HIS A 56 -11.62 -12.95 8.85
N GLY A 57 -11.62 -12.36 7.66
CA GLY A 57 -11.40 -10.93 7.46
C GLY A 57 -10.21 -10.69 6.55
N VAL A 58 -10.18 -9.52 5.92
CA VAL A 58 -9.10 -9.16 5.00
C VAL A 58 -7.87 -8.75 5.82
N SER A 59 -6.92 -9.67 5.98
CA SER A 59 -5.61 -9.35 6.56
C SER A 59 -4.72 -8.78 5.46
N PHE A 60 -4.71 -7.46 5.33
CA PHE A 60 -3.79 -6.76 4.45
C PHE A 60 -2.39 -6.75 5.07
N GLY A 61 -1.58 -7.75 4.73
CA GLY A 61 -0.15 -7.75 5.03
C GLY A 61 0.58 -6.73 4.17
N CYS A 62 0.35 -5.44 4.37
CA CYS A 62 1.08 -4.39 3.66
C CYS A 62 2.51 -4.33 4.19
N THR A 63 3.39 -4.99 3.46
CA THR A 63 4.84 -4.82 3.60
C THR A 63 5.33 -4.16 2.33
N PHE A 64 6.41 -3.39 2.42
CA PHE A 64 7.03 -2.83 1.24
C PHE A 64 7.49 -3.93 0.28
N LEU A 65 7.63 -3.58 -1.00
CA LEU A 65 8.27 -4.46 -1.98
C LEU A 65 9.67 -4.89 -1.49
N PRO A 66 10.14 -6.10 -1.87
CA PRO A 66 11.41 -6.65 -1.39
C PRO A 66 12.61 -5.69 -1.52
N GLN A 67 12.73 -4.97 -2.64
CA GLN A 67 13.82 -4.02 -2.87
C GLN A 67 13.78 -2.82 -1.91
N ILE A 68 12.57 -2.36 -1.55
CA ILE A 68 12.37 -1.25 -0.61
C ILE A 68 12.62 -1.75 0.82
N MET A 69 12.17 -2.96 1.15
CA MET A 69 12.49 -3.61 2.42
C MET A 69 13.99 -3.72 2.64
N GLN A 70 14.73 -4.18 1.63
CA GLN A 70 16.18 -4.31 1.72
C GLN A 70 16.84 -2.94 1.91
N TRP A 71 16.45 -1.93 1.12
CA TRP A 71 16.97 -0.58 1.26
C TRP A 71 16.70 0.03 2.65
N LEU A 72 15.49 -0.19 3.21
CA LEU A 72 15.16 0.22 4.57
C LEU A 72 15.97 -0.54 5.63
N ILE A 73 16.28 -1.82 5.41
CA ILE A 73 17.17 -2.58 6.30
C ILE A 73 18.57 -1.97 6.31
N ASP A 74 19.09 -1.58 5.15
CA ASP A 74 20.41 -0.97 5.03
C ASP A 74 20.44 0.43 5.69
N LEU A 75 19.33 1.18 5.60
CA LEU A 75 19.22 2.52 6.18
C LEU A 75 18.93 2.52 7.69
N LEU A 76 17.99 1.68 8.16
CA LEU A 76 17.40 1.73 9.51
C LEU A 76 17.76 0.52 10.38
N GLY A 77 18.49 -0.46 9.83
CA GLY A 77 18.69 -1.76 10.43
C GLY A 77 17.46 -2.66 10.31
N ARG A 78 17.48 -3.83 10.95
CA ARG A 78 16.40 -4.82 10.86
C ARG A 78 15.07 -4.29 11.45
N PRO A 79 13.90 -4.71 10.92
CA PRO A 79 12.58 -4.31 11.43
C PRO A 79 12.26 -4.87 12.82
N SER A 80 12.96 -5.94 13.21
CA SER A 80 12.85 -6.60 14.50
C SER A 80 14.21 -6.58 15.17
N LEU A 81 14.24 -6.19 16.45
CA LEU A 81 15.41 -6.16 17.31
C LEU A 81 15.30 -7.27 18.35
N HIS A 82 16.46 -7.83 18.69
CA HIS A 82 16.56 -8.85 19.72
C HIS A 82 17.13 -8.23 21.00
N PRO A 83 16.51 -8.44 22.16
CA PRO A 83 17.11 -8.05 23.43
C PRO A 83 18.37 -8.91 23.73
N PRO A 84 19.27 -8.47 24.61
CA PRO A 84 20.53 -9.18 24.89
C PRO A 84 20.36 -10.61 25.39
N ASP A 85 19.25 -10.91 26.04
CA ASP A 85 18.88 -12.21 26.60
C ASP A 85 18.02 -13.06 25.65
N TYR A 86 17.93 -12.70 24.37
CA TYR A 86 17.22 -13.49 23.37
C TYR A 86 17.78 -14.93 23.29
N PRO A 87 16.93 -15.98 23.24
CA PRO A 87 15.47 -15.94 23.04
C PRO A 87 14.62 -15.93 24.33
N ALA A 88 15.20 -15.71 25.51
CA ALA A 88 14.43 -15.69 26.76
C ALA A 88 13.41 -14.53 26.80
N SER A 89 13.79 -13.37 26.25
CA SER A 89 12.87 -12.26 26.00
C SER A 89 12.45 -12.19 24.51
N PRO A 90 11.19 -11.84 24.22
CA PRO A 90 10.70 -11.77 22.86
C PRO A 90 11.39 -10.65 22.07
N ALA A 91 11.54 -10.88 20.77
CA ALA A 91 11.95 -9.81 19.85
C ALA A 91 10.91 -8.69 19.84
N TYR A 92 11.35 -7.45 19.58
CA TYR A 92 10.49 -6.27 19.54
C TYR A 92 10.70 -5.47 18.26
N ARG A 93 9.70 -4.66 17.89
CA ARG A 93 9.74 -3.82 16.69
C ARG A 93 10.83 -2.76 16.84
N ASN A 94 11.66 -2.59 15.81
CA ASN A 94 12.60 -1.48 15.73
C ASN A 94 11.82 -0.15 15.65
N PRO A 95 11.98 0.78 16.62
CA PRO A 95 11.21 2.03 16.64
C PRO A 95 11.52 2.98 15.48
N ALA A 96 12.68 2.82 14.81
CA ALA A 96 13.04 3.62 13.64
C ALA A 96 12.20 3.27 12.39
N TRP A 97 11.58 2.08 12.37
CA TRP A 97 10.86 1.61 11.19
C TRP A 97 9.53 2.36 10.98
N PRO A 98 9.10 2.54 9.71
CA PRO A 98 7.81 3.13 9.39
C PRO A 98 6.63 2.32 9.92
N SER A 99 5.60 2.99 10.44
CA SER A 99 4.34 2.38 10.88
C SER A 99 3.27 2.50 9.81
N PHE A 100 2.36 1.53 9.78
CA PHE A 100 1.23 1.47 8.85
C PHE A 100 -0.06 1.69 9.64
N HIS A 101 -0.82 2.72 9.30
CA HIS A 101 -2.09 3.03 9.94
C HIS A 101 -3.23 2.94 8.92
N TRP A 102 -4.13 1.99 9.13
CA TRP A 102 -5.27 1.77 8.26
C TRP A 102 -6.43 2.68 8.61
N ARG A 103 -7.09 3.23 7.57
CA ARG A 103 -8.23 4.11 7.72
C ARG A 103 -9.28 3.81 6.64
N PRO A 104 -10.49 3.41 7.03
CA PRO A 104 -11.62 3.39 6.12
C PRO A 104 -12.22 4.80 5.99
N GLU A 105 -12.65 5.15 4.79
CA GLU A 105 -13.34 6.40 4.47
C GLU A 105 -14.52 6.12 3.54
N SER A 106 -15.71 6.60 3.89
CA SER A 106 -16.89 6.46 3.03
C SER A 106 -16.85 7.52 1.94
N ARG A 107 -17.07 7.11 0.69
CA ARG A 107 -17.16 7.99 -0.48
C ARG A 107 -18.47 7.75 -1.23
N LEU A 108 -19.19 8.84 -1.48
CA LEU A 108 -20.33 8.87 -2.41
C LEU A 108 -19.82 9.45 -3.73
N TRP A 109 -19.92 8.67 -4.79
CA TRP A 109 -19.56 9.08 -6.15
C TRP A 109 -20.66 9.94 -6.78
N GLU A 110 -20.32 10.77 -7.78
CA GLU A 110 -21.29 11.66 -8.43
C GLU A 110 -22.44 10.88 -9.10
N GLU A 111 -22.16 9.65 -9.53
CA GLU A 111 -23.10 8.72 -10.13
C GLU A 111 -24.00 8.01 -9.10
N GLY A 112 -23.92 8.37 -7.82
CA GLY A 112 -24.74 7.82 -6.74
C GLY A 112 -24.26 6.48 -6.19
N VAL A 113 -23.06 6.03 -6.56
CA VAL A 113 -22.44 4.80 -6.03
C VAL A 113 -21.81 5.09 -4.68
N GLU A 114 -21.99 4.20 -3.70
CA GLU A 114 -21.32 4.28 -2.41
C GLU A 114 -20.18 3.27 -2.31
N THR A 115 -19.02 3.75 -1.86
CA THR A 115 -17.85 2.90 -1.59
C THR A 115 -17.27 3.18 -0.22
N VAL A 116 -16.58 2.18 0.33
CA VAL A 116 -15.62 2.39 1.42
C VAL A 116 -14.21 2.29 0.86
N GLU A 117 -13.48 3.40 0.93
CA GLU A 117 -12.09 3.52 0.53
C GLU A 117 -11.18 3.19 1.71
N TRP A 118 -10.31 2.20 1.52
CA TRP A 118 -9.36 1.76 2.53
C TRP A 118 -7.99 2.32 2.24
N HIS A 119 -7.58 3.25 3.09
CA HIS A 119 -6.31 3.93 3.03
C HIS A 119 -5.31 3.34 4.01
N VAL A 120 -4.03 3.42 3.66
CA VAL A 120 -2.93 3.17 4.59
C VAL A 120 -2.01 4.36 4.65
N ASP A 121 -1.83 4.90 5.86
CA ASP A 121 -0.85 5.94 6.15
C ASP A 121 0.46 5.27 6.56
N VAL A 122 1.50 5.50 5.78
CA VAL A 122 2.87 5.06 6.08
C VAL A 122 3.61 6.21 6.73
N ILE A 123 3.91 6.09 8.02
CA ILE A 123 4.50 7.16 8.84
C ILE A 123 5.91 6.77 9.27
N PHE A 124 6.89 7.58 8.92
CA PHE A 124 8.28 7.43 9.35
C PHE A 124 8.48 7.98 10.76
N ALA A 125 9.47 7.43 11.48
CA ALA A 125 9.80 7.86 12.83
C ALA A 125 10.28 9.33 12.86
N ASP A 126 11.03 9.74 11.83
CA ASP A 126 11.62 11.06 11.68
C ASP A 126 11.60 11.54 10.21
N SER A 127 11.73 12.85 10.01
CA SER A 127 11.69 13.47 8.67
C SER A 127 12.90 13.12 7.81
N ALA A 128 14.08 12.90 8.38
CA ALA A 128 15.29 12.64 7.58
C ALA A 128 15.20 11.28 6.89
N SER A 129 14.69 10.27 7.59
CA SER A 129 14.38 8.95 7.03
C SER A 129 13.31 9.04 5.93
N PHE A 130 12.30 9.90 6.13
CA PHE A 130 11.25 10.12 5.12
C PHE A 130 11.78 10.84 3.89
N ASP A 131 12.56 11.91 4.06
CA ASP A 131 13.16 12.67 2.97
C ASP A 131 14.08 11.78 2.12
N ALA A 132 14.88 10.93 2.78
CA ALA A 132 15.70 9.93 2.10
C ALA A 132 14.86 8.93 1.29
N PHE A 133 13.71 8.50 1.84
CA PHE A 133 12.79 7.61 1.15
C PHE A 133 12.19 8.28 -0.09
N VAL A 134 11.68 9.51 0.04
CA VAL A 134 11.10 10.27 -1.06
C VAL A 134 12.14 10.53 -2.14
N ALA A 135 13.37 10.92 -1.77
CA ALA A 135 14.45 11.15 -2.72
C ALA A 135 14.76 9.90 -3.57
N ARG A 136 14.60 8.70 -2.99
CA ARG A 136 14.90 7.43 -3.67
C ARG A 136 13.72 6.86 -4.45
N TRP A 137 12.50 7.02 -3.96
CA TRP A 137 11.29 6.31 -4.42
C TRP A 137 10.16 7.24 -4.85
N ARG A 138 10.44 8.53 -5.11
CA ARG A 138 9.44 9.51 -5.56
C ARG A 138 8.62 9.01 -6.74
N ASP A 139 9.27 8.43 -7.74
CA ASP A 139 8.59 8.00 -8.96
C ASP A 139 7.52 6.95 -8.64
N CYS A 140 7.82 5.99 -7.75
CA CYS A 140 6.86 5.01 -7.28
C CYS A 140 5.66 5.65 -6.55
N LEU A 141 5.86 6.77 -5.84
CA LEU A 141 4.77 7.47 -5.15
C LEU A 141 3.88 8.28 -6.12
N THR A 142 4.39 8.64 -7.29
CA THR A 142 3.70 9.50 -8.25
C THR A 142 3.15 8.76 -9.47
N GLU A 143 3.62 7.54 -9.73
CA GLU A 143 3.14 6.72 -10.84
C GLU A 143 1.69 6.30 -10.61
N VAL A 144 0.81 6.82 -11.46
CA VAL A 144 -0.48 6.20 -11.75
C VAL A 144 -0.17 4.93 -12.51
N GLY A 145 -0.18 3.80 -11.82
CA GLY A 145 -0.01 2.49 -12.44
C GLY A 145 -0.93 2.39 -13.66
N ALA A 146 -0.34 2.38 -14.85
CA ALA A 146 -1.07 2.05 -16.05
C ALA A 146 -1.63 0.63 -15.85
N PRO A 147 -2.91 0.37 -16.15
CA PRO A 147 -3.38 -1.00 -16.19
C PRO A 147 -2.45 -1.75 -17.14
N GLY A 148 -1.72 -2.73 -16.60
CA GLY A 148 -0.75 -3.48 -17.38
C GLY A 148 -1.46 -4.04 -18.60
N ASP A 149 -0.99 -3.66 -19.78
CA ASP A 149 -1.21 -4.44 -20.98
C ASP A 149 -0.76 -5.87 -20.67
N ALA A 150 -1.73 -6.72 -20.36
CA ALA A 150 -1.63 -8.15 -20.55
C ALA A 150 -1.56 -8.40 -22.07
N ALA A 151 -0.48 -7.95 -22.70
CA ALA A 151 -0.17 -8.20 -24.10
C ALA A 151 1.12 -9.02 -24.16
N ASP A 152 0.89 -10.34 -24.10
CA ASP A 152 1.56 -11.29 -24.99
C ASP A 152 3.07 -11.46 -24.85
N ALA A 153 3.52 -11.99 -23.71
CA ALA A 153 4.75 -12.79 -23.64
C ALA A 153 4.40 -14.29 -23.71
N SER A 154 3.58 -14.68 -24.69
CA SER A 154 3.27 -16.09 -24.97
C SER A 154 3.33 -16.36 -26.47
N LYS A 155 4.42 -15.93 -27.14
CA LYS A 155 4.82 -16.45 -28.46
C LYS A 155 6.24 -16.03 -28.84
N ALA A 156 7.19 -16.91 -28.56
CA ALA A 156 8.30 -17.22 -29.47
C ALA A 156 9.09 -18.41 -28.89
N ALA A 157 8.44 -19.56 -28.83
CA ALA A 157 9.16 -20.81 -29.08
C ALA A 157 9.14 -21.00 -30.60
N LEU A 158 10.32 -20.95 -31.21
CA LEU A 158 10.72 -21.68 -32.42
C LEU A 158 12.24 -21.60 -32.54
#